data_AF-A0A0R3H542-F1
#
_entry.id   AF-A0A0R3H542-F1
#
_cell.length_a   1.000
_cell.length_b   1.000
_cell.length_c   1.000
_cell.angle_alpha   90.00
_cell.angle_beta   90.00
_cell.angle_gamma   90.00
#
_symmetry.space_group_name_H-M   'P 1'
#
loop_
_entity.id
_entity.type
_entity.pdbx_description
1 polymer ?
#
loop_
_entity_poly.entity_id
_entity_poly.type
_entity_poly.pdbx_seq_one_letter_code
_entity_poly.pdbx_strand_id
1 'polypeptide(L)' 'MTIGEDPAFHCISDWAGGENLFVLKYGDDTKVGPFQCSSRVDGITCVDTTTGRGFRLARQSYEFLR' A
#
# COMPACT_ATOMS: atom_id res chain seq x y z
N MET A 1 -14.98 -0.34 -1.26
CA MET A 1 -13.72 0.41 -1.26
C MET A 1 -13.72 1.30 -2.47
N THR A 2 -13.63 2.61 -2.28
CA THR A 2 -13.58 3.59 -3.35
C THR A 2 -12.14 4.08 -3.49
N ILE A 3 -11.66 4.29 -4.71
CA ILE A 3 -10.34 4.91 -4.91
C ILE A 3 -10.39 6.33 -4.34
N GLY A 4 -9.35 6.71 -3.59
CA GLY A 4 -9.31 8.02 -2.94
C GLY A 4 -10.29 8.13 -1.76
N GLU A 5 -10.45 7.10 -0.95
CA GLU A 5 -11.09 7.20 0.37
C GLU A 5 -10.01 7.32 1.47
N ASP A 6 -10.41 7.62 2.71
CA ASP A 6 -9.49 7.56 3.83
C ASP A 6 -8.99 6.12 4.04
N PRO A 7 -7.70 5.94 4.34
CA PRO A 7 -7.13 4.61 4.55
C PRO A 7 -7.72 3.97 5.81
N ALA A 8 -8.16 2.71 5.70
CA ALA A 8 -8.79 1.96 6.78
C ALA A 8 -8.51 0.46 6.66
N PHE A 9 -8.54 -0.24 7.80
CA PHE A 9 -8.58 -1.70 7.81
C PHE A 9 -10.01 -2.18 7.63
N HIS A 10 -10.22 -3.11 6.70
CA HIS A 10 -11.50 -3.74 6.45
C HIS A 10 -11.39 -5.26 6.67
N CYS A 11 -12.45 -5.85 7.21
CA CYS A 11 -12.58 -7.30 7.26
C CYS A 11 -13.03 -7.79 5.88
N ILE A 12 -12.14 -8.52 5.19
CA ILE A 12 -12.45 -9.18 3.92
C ILE A 12 -12.43 -10.70 4.14
N SER A 13 -13.39 -11.41 3.53
CA SER A 13 -13.48 -12.88 3.62
C SER A 13 -12.64 -13.58 2.55
N ASP A 14 -12.26 -12.85 1.51
CA ASP A 14 -11.49 -13.29 0.36
C ASP A 14 -10.16 -12.53 0.26
N TRP A 15 -9.24 -13.06 -0.55
CA TRP A 15 -7.96 -12.42 -0.85
C TRP A 15 -7.84 -12.24 -2.37
N ALA A 16 -7.39 -11.07 -2.81
CA ALA A 16 -7.34 -10.69 -4.23
C ALA A 16 -5.94 -10.82 -4.86
N GLY A 17 -5.10 -11.73 -4.37
CA GLY A 17 -3.81 -12.02 -5.01
C GLY A 17 -3.91 -13.29 -5.87
N GLY A 18 -3.21 -13.33 -7.01
CA GLY A 18 -3.10 -14.54 -7.83
C GLY A 18 -1.79 -15.28 -7.55
N GLU A 19 -1.50 -16.32 -8.32
CA GLU A 19 -0.22 -17.07 -8.24
C GLU A 19 0.99 -16.26 -8.74
N ASN A 20 0.75 -15.18 -9.51
CA ASN A 20 1.79 -14.37 -10.16
C ASN A 20 2.02 -13.02 -9.46
N LEU A 21 2.14 -13.01 -8.13
CA LEU A 21 2.54 -11.80 -7.41
C LEU A 21 4.04 -11.56 -7.58
N PHE A 22 4.42 -10.31 -7.87
CA PHE A 22 5.81 -9.91 -7.89
C PHE A 22 6.28 -9.54 -6.48
N VAL A 23 7.57 -9.76 -6.22
CA VAL A 23 8.22 -9.28 -5.00
C VAL A 23 8.75 -7.87 -5.24
N LEU A 24 8.28 -6.90 -4.45
CA LEU A 24 8.86 -5.56 -4.42
C LEU A 24 10.03 -5.54 -3.43
N LYS A 25 11.27 -5.54 -3.95
CA LYS A 25 12.47 -5.59 -3.11
C LYS A 25 12.64 -4.28 -2.34
N TYR A 26 13.38 -4.32 -1.23
CA TYR A 26 13.77 -3.11 -0.53
C TYR A 26 14.62 -2.20 -1.42
N GLY A 27 14.32 -0.91 -1.41
CA GLY A 27 14.92 0.09 -2.27
C GLY A 27 14.12 0.36 -3.55
N ASP A 28 13.22 -0.55 -3.94
CA ASP A 28 12.43 -0.42 -5.17
C ASP A 28 11.14 0.40 -4.95
N ASP A 29 10.64 0.92 -6.05
CA ASP A 29 9.38 1.63 -6.17
C ASP A 29 8.50 0.96 -7.23
N THR A 30 7.19 1.00 -7.06
CA THR A 30 6.24 0.47 -8.04
C THR A 30 4.96 1.30 -8.07
N LYS A 31 4.22 1.20 -9.17
CA LYS A 31 2.93 1.85 -9.35
C LYS A 31 1.84 0.79 -9.46
N VAL A 32 0.80 0.90 -8.64
CA VAL A 32 -0.36 0.01 -8.65
C VAL A 32 -1.61 0.86 -8.79
N GLY A 33 -2.15 0.95 -10.00
CA GLY A 33 -3.23 1.90 -10.31
C GLY A 33 -2.83 3.34 -9.96
N PRO A 34 -3.59 4.08 -9.12
CA PRO A 34 -3.25 5.44 -8.72
C PRO A 34 -2.20 5.52 -7.59
N PHE A 35 -1.82 4.38 -7.01
CA PHE A 35 -0.88 4.34 -5.89
C PHE A 35 0.56 4.30 -6.37
N GLN A 36 1.39 5.19 -5.84
CA GLN A 36 2.83 5.09 -5.86
C GLN A 36 3.28 4.41 -4.55
N CYS A 37 3.94 3.25 -4.67
CA CYS A 37 4.42 2.48 -3.54
C CYS A 37 5.95 2.44 -3.53
N SER A 38 6.53 2.56 -2.34
CA SER A 38 7.96 2.54 -2.09
C SER A 38 8.27 1.54 -0.99
N SER A 39 9.11 0.54 -1.29
CA SER A 39 9.54 -0.46 -0.32
C SER A 39 10.89 -0.07 0.26
N ARG A 40 10.97 0.05 1.58
CA ARG A 40 12.18 0.39 2.32
C ARG A 40 12.34 -0.57 3.49
N VAL A 41 13.55 -0.62 4.06
CA VAL A 41 13.88 -1.55 5.15
C VAL A 41 13.03 -1.32 6.40
N ASP A 42 12.50 -0.11 6.56
CA ASP A 42 11.67 0.28 7.68
C ASP A 42 10.17 0.04 7.40
N GLY A 43 9.74 -0.12 6.15
CA GLY A 43 8.35 -0.41 5.78
C GLY A 43 8.03 -0.18 4.30
N ILE A 44 6.81 -0.54 3.89
CA ILE A 44 6.25 -0.15 2.61
C ILE A 44 5.33 1.05 2.80
N THR A 45 5.52 2.08 1.99
CA THR A 45 4.64 3.25 1.95
C THR A 45 3.93 3.29 0.60
N CYS A 46 2.61 3.39 0.61
CA CYS A 46 1.80 3.55 -0.59
C CYS A 46 0.96 4.82 -0.48
N VAL A 47 1.07 5.70 -1.48
CA VAL A 47 0.35 6.97 -1.54
C VAL A 47 -0.48 7.03 -2.81
N ASP A 48 -1.76 7.33 -2.67
CA ASP A 48 -2.62 7.68 -3.79
C ASP A 48 -2.17 9.04 -4.33
N THR A 49 -1.57 9.03 -5.52
CA THR A 49 -1.05 10.25 -6.16
C THR A 49 -2.13 11.25 -6.55
N THR A 50 -3.40 10.85 -6.52
CA THR A 50 -4.54 11.73 -6.84
C THR A 50 -5.08 12.48 -5.63
N THR A 51 -4.91 11.93 -4.43
CA THR A 51 -5.45 12.53 -3.19
C THR A 51 -4.39 12.84 -2.13
N GLY A 52 -3.17 12.33 -2.27
CA GLY A 52 -2.09 12.47 -1.28
C GLY A 52 -2.23 11.54 -0.07
N ARG A 53 -3.38 10.88 0.10
CA ARG A 53 -3.64 9.94 1.18
C ARG A 53 -2.93 8.62 0.94
N GLY A 54 -2.64 7.90 2.01
CA GLY A 54 -1.93 6.64 1.89
C GLY A 54 -1.76 5.91 3.20
N PHE A 55 -0.88 4.92 3.18
CA PHE A 55 -0.53 4.18 4.37
C PHE A 55 0.95 3.80 4.35
N ARG A 56 1.47 3.57 5.54
CA ARG A 56 2.74 2.90 5.76
C ARG A 56 2.51 1.63 6.57
N LEU A 57 3.06 0.51 6.11
CA LEU A 57 3.02 -0.78 6.81
C LEU A 57 4.44 -1.25 7.09
N ALA A 58 4.68 -1.67 8.33
CA ALA A 58 5.93 -2.25 8.79
C ALA A 58 5.65 -3.42 9.73
N ARG A 59 6.70 -4.19 10.06
CA ARG A 59 6.57 -5.42 10.86
C ARG A 59 5.89 -5.24 12.23
N GLN A 60 6.02 -4.05 12.83
CA GLN A 60 5.50 -3.76 14.18
C GLN A 60 4.70 -2.45 14.26
N SER A 61 4.43 -1.82 13.12
CA SER A 61 3.69 -0.56 13.09
C SER A 61 2.94 -0.36 11.78
N TYR A 62 1.88 0.42 11.86
CA TYR A 62 1.16 0.94 10.72
C TYR A 62 0.84 2.42 10.96
N GLU A 63 0.74 3.18 9.88
CA GLU A 63 0.37 4.58 9.90
C GLU A 63 -0.53 4.90 8.71
N PHE A 64 -1.51 5.77 8.93
CA PHE A 64 -2.35 6.33 7.89
C PHE A 64 -1.86 7.74 7.57
N LEU A 65 -1.52 7.95 6.31
CA LEU A 65 -1.02 9.23 5.80
C LEU A 65 -2.21 10.03 5.27
N ARG A 66 -2.29 11.31 5.66
CA ARG A 66 -3.30 12.27 5.21
C ARG A 66 -2.65 13.46 4.53
#